data_AF-A0ABD5A967-F1
#
_entry.id   AF-A0ABD5A967-F1
#
_cell.length_a   1.000
_cell.length_b   1.000
_cell.length_c   1.000
_cell.angle_alpha   90.00
_cell.angle_beta   90.00
_cell.angle_gamma   90.00
#
_symmetry.space_group_name_H-M   'P 1'
#
loop_
_entity.id
_entity.type
_entity.pdbx_description
1 polymer ?
#
loop_
_entity_poly.entity_id
_entity_poly.type
_entity_poly.pdbx_seq_one_letter_code
_entity_poly.pdbx_strand_id
1 'polypeptide(L)'
;MLSAETLRRTLFLLTPWLSRIASLIVVVILVGLMPDIAGIDPSQSILRARAGQQHLLTPEALAAVRADLQLDRSASERLIDWVGSAFSGDLGKSWIDGSSVALGIQKTASTSLFLMSSALVMTFVLCGAGLLATLRSWKKGKLGQSYSSLSTVLISLPEYVVASVLILVFSIWLGWLPPYGWQGWQDIWLPSLALALPASGLFSRLLRDSLQRVLNEPWVITWLSANVHSNQIIRFALKRALSSLIPQIAMIVIGLTGGAVAVELIFSIPGIGRMILGAAKAQDLPMLQGGLLVLLLFSIAVSSMSLFVQQLILGHSLKSGKLISSHSSFRFTQSRTKRAVAFSIFSLLIAIVVWAAFRDPYSSQFARLADPSWQAPLGADGIGRDLLARIGSGMVSTFQAGILATFLSLVTGIIMGFNTRFSQGLIEITKGIPYIIAGLLVAGLTGMNPNSALIAIVLVSWAPLAAHCSSLIVEAKAQPYTHLAPLWGTSKLRIFRFYLLPYVLPPLLRHAMLRLPVITLSLTSLSFIGLGAKPPAPEWGLMIAENLPYIERAPIAVMGPIVGLILLGAAINMMFDD
;
A
#
# COMPACT_ATOMS: atom_id res chain seq x y z
N MET A 1 -6.97 46.67 -8.22
CA MET A 1 -7.30 46.02 -6.94
C MET A 1 -8.15 44.79 -7.23
N LEU A 2 -7.58 43.59 -7.09
CA LEU A 2 -8.37 42.35 -7.19
C LEU A 2 -9.43 42.38 -6.08
N SER A 3 -10.71 42.23 -6.43
CA SER A 3 -11.79 42.05 -5.46
C SER A 3 -11.38 41.00 -4.42
N ALA A 4 -11.73 41.22 -3.14
CA ALA A 4 -11.45 40.29 -2.06
C ALA A 4 -11.93 38.85 -2.38
N GLU A 5 -12.92 38.71 -3.25
CA GLU A 5 -13.45 37.44 -3.72
C GLU A 5 -12.54 36.76 -4.76
N THR A 6 -11.96 37.53 -5.69
CA THR A 6 -10.92 37.04 -6.61
C THR A 6 -9.66 36.60 -5.87
N LEU A 7 -9.22 37.36 -4.86
CA LEU A 7 -8.08 36.98 -4.01
C LEU A 7 -8.37 35.69 -3.22
N ARG A 8 -9.59 35.54 -2.71
CA ARG A 8 -10.02 34.34 -1.98
C ARG A 8 -10.10 33.11 -2.90
N ARG A 9 -10.53 33.28 -4.16
CA ARG A 9 -10.53 32.22 -5.18
C ARG A 9 -9.14 31.82 -5.64
N THR A 10 -8.23 32.78 -5.87
CA THR A 10 -6.85 32.46 -6.26
C THR A 10 -6.10 31.78 -5.11
N LEU A 11 -6.23 32.27 -3.88
CA LEU A 11 -5.70 31.59 -2.69
C LEU A 11 -6.27 30.17 -2.55
N PHE A 12 -7.56 29.98 -2.81
CA PHE A 12 -8.20 28.67 -2.78
C PHE A 12 -7.61 27.68 -3.80
N LEU A 13 -7.24 28.15 -5.00
CA LEU A 13 -6.62 27.32 -6.04
C LEU A 13 -5.13 27.05 -5.78
N LEU A 14 -4.42 27.97 -5.12
CA LEU A 14 -2.98 27.85 -4.84
C LEU A 14 -2.67 27.03 -3.57
N THR A 15 -3.58 26.98 -2.60
CA THR A 15 -3.37 26.30 -1.31
C THR A 15 -2.93 24.83 -1.45
N PRO A 16 -3.53 24.00 -2.33
CA PRO A 16 -3.10 22.62 -2.51
C PRO A 16 -1.66 22.49 -3.02
N TRP A 17 -1.26 23.36 -3.96
CA TRP A 17 0.09 23.37 -4.52
C TRP A 17 1.13 23.80 -3.50
N LEU A 18 0.84 24.82 -2.69
CA LEU A 18 1.71 25.23 -1.60
C LEU A 18 1.86 24.11 -0.56
N SER A 19 0.77 23.41 -0.21
CA SER A 19 0.82 22.28 0.71
C SER A 19 1.67 21.13 0.15
N ARG A 20 1.58 20.82 -1.16
CA ARG A 20 2.43 19.82 -1.83
C ARG A 20 3.90 20.21 -1.75
N ILE A 21 4.25 21.43 -2.13
CA ILE A 21 5.63 21.92 -2.12
C ILE A 21 6.20 21.88 -0.69
N ALA A 22 5.46 22.39 0.29
CA ALA A 22 5.87 22.38 1.69
C ALA A 22 6.09 20.95 2.20
N SER A 23 5.19 20.03 1.87
CA SER A 23 5.31 18.63 2.27
C SER A 23 6.53 17.94 1.62
N LEU A 24 6.84 18.29 0.36
CA LEU A 24 7.99 17.74 -0.36
C LEU A 24 9.29 18.21 0.28
N ILE A 25 9.36 19.50 0.61
CA ILE A 25 10.48 20.10 1.33
C ILE A 25 10.69 19.40 2.68
N VAL A 26 9.62 19.15 3.44
CA VAL A 26 9.72 18.44 4.73
C VAL A 26 10.32 17.04 4.54
N VAL A 27 9.88 16.26 3.55
CA VAL A 27 10.43 14.92 3.34
C VAL A 27 11.89 14.98 2.89
N VAL A 28 12.26 15.89 1.99
CA VAL A 28 13.65 16.06 1.54
C VAL A 28 14.56 16.44 2.72
N ILE A 29 14.10 17.35 3.59
CA ILE A 29 14.83 17.73 4.81
C ILE A 29 14.97 16.54 5.75
N LEU A 30 13.88 15.83 6.04
CA LEU A 30 13.90 14.68 6.95
C LEU A 30 14.87 13.59 6.47
N VAL A 31 14.88 13.28 5.17
CA VAL A 31 15.79 12.27 4.60
C VAL A 31 17.23 12.77 4.60
N GLY A 32 17.48 14.03 4.27
CA GLY A 32 18.84 14.59 4.24
C GLY A 32 19.48 14.75 5.60
N LEU A 33 18.69 15.06 6.62
CA LEU A 33 19.16 15.16 8.00
C LEU A 33 19.05 13.85 8.77
N MET A 34 18.58 12.77 8.13
CA MET A 34 18.35 11.47 8.78
C MET A 34 19.58 10.95 9.54
N PRO A 35 20.82 10.94 8.98
CA PRO A 35 21.97 10.40 9.71
C PRO A 35 22.26 11.19 10.99
N ASP A 36 22.20 12.52 10.92
CA ASP A 36 22.44 13.41 12.06
C ASP A 36 21.34 13.25 13.12
N ILE A 37 20.07 13.18 12.71
CA ILE A 37 18.93 12.92 13.61
C ILE A 37 19.06 11.55 14.28
N ALA A 38 19.54 10.54 13.56
CA ALA A 38 19.77 9.21 14.10
C ALA A 38 21.03 9.11 14.98
N GLY A 39 21.93 10.10 14.92
CA GLY A 39 23.26 10.01 15.51
C GLY A 39 24.12 8.90 14.89
N ILE A 40 23.86 8.53 13.62
CA ILE A 40 24.58 7.45 12.93
C ILE A 40 25.58 8.06 11.96
N ASP A 41 26.87 7.77 12.17
CA ASP A 41 27.93 8.12 11.22
C ASP A 41 27.88 7.19 9.99
N PRO A 42 27.61 7.71 8.78
CA PRO A 42 27.50 6.90 7.58
C PRO A 42 28.86 6.41 7.06
N SER A 43 29.99 6.91 7.58
CA SER A 43 31.32 6.49 7.09
C SER A 43 31.56 4.98 7.24
N GLN A 44 31.08 4.36 8.31
CA GLN A 44 31.27 2.93 8.56
C GLN A 44 30.47 2.05 7.59
N SER A 45 29.22 2.40 7.32
CA SER A 45 28.35 1.66 6.41
C SER A 45 28.83 1.81 4.96
N ILE A 46 29.26 3.01 4.58
CA ILE A 46 29.82 3.29 3.25
C ILE A 46 31.16 2.58 3.07
N LEU A 47 32.06 2.61 4.06
CA LEU A 47 33.33 1.89 3.98
C LEU A 47 33.10 0.39 3.77
N ARG A 48 32.16 -0.22 4.53
CA ARG A 48 31.78 -1.62 4.35
C ARG A 48 31.18 -1.89 2.97
N ALA A 49 30.43 -0.95 2.42
CA ALA A 49 29.86 -1.06 1.08
C ALA A 49 30.94 -0.93 -0.03
N ARG A 50 31.93 -0.05 0.14
CA ARG A 50 33.04 0.17 -0.81
C ARG A 50 34.08 -0.95 -0.81
N ALA A 51 34.57 -1.34 0.36
CA ALA A 51 35.73 -2.22 0.52
C ALA A 51 35.39 -3.70 0.80
N GLY A 52 34.09 -4.02 0.88
CA GLY A 52 33.58 -5.34 1.27
C GLY A 52 33.77 -5.63 2.77
N GLN A 53 33.13 -6.71 3.25
CA GLN A 53 33.13 -7.07 4.68
C GLN A 53 34.51 -7.48 5.24
N GLN A 54 35.50 -7.72 4.38
CA GLN A 54 36.81 -8.27 4.76
C GLN A 54 37.88 -7.20 5.07
N HIS A 55 37.67 -5.93 4.72
CA HIS A 55 38.60 -4.86 5.10
C HIS A 55 38.39 -4.45 6.56
N LEU A 56 39.50 -4.38 7.31
CA LEU A 56 39.51 -3.90 8.70
C LEU A 56 38.99 -2.45 8.74
N LEU A 57 38.07 -2.16 9.66
CA LEU A 57 37.61 -0.79 9.95
C LEU A 57 38.73 -0.03 10.69
N THR A 58 39.81 0.30 9.97
CA THR A 58 40.89 1.11 10.54
C THR A 58 40.41 2.55 10.74
N PRO A 59 40.81 3.23 11.83
CA PRO A 59 40.46 4.63 12.07
C PRO A 59 40.88 5.55 10.91
N GLU A 60 42.01 5.26 10.28
CA GLU A 60 42.54 6.00 9.12
C GLU A 60 41.63 5.90 7.90
N ALA A 61 41.10 4.71 7.58
CA ALA A 61 40.20 4.51 6.46
C ALA A 61 38.85 5.22 6.67
N LEU A 62 38.35 5.24 7.91
CA LEU A 62 37.14 6.00 8.26
C LEU A 62 37.36 7.50 8.16
N ALA A 63 38.51 8.01 8.61
CA ALA A 63 38.87 9.42 8.46
C ALA A 63 38.98 9.84 6.99
N ALA A 64 39.58 8.98 6.14
CA ALA A 64 39.66 9.21 4.70
C ALA A 64 38.27 9.28 4.04
N VAL A 65 37.34 8.38 4.39
CA VAL A 65 35.95 8.43 3.90
C VAL A 65 35.21 9.68 4.38
N ARG A 66 35.41 10.09 5.64
CA ARG A 66 34.81 11.32 6.17
C ARG A 66 35.28 12.57 5.43
N ALA A 67 36.57 12.65 5.13
CA ALA A 67 37.14 13.76 4.37
C ALA A 67 36.64 13.76 2.91
N ASP A 68 36.62 12.60 2.24
CA ASP A 68 36.12 12.41 0.87
C ASP A 68 34.66 12.86 0.73
N LEU A 69 33.82 12.46 1.68
CA LEU A 69 32.39 12.77 1.71
C LEU A 69 32.06 14.15 2.31
N GLN A 70 33.08 14.90 2.76
CA GLN A 70 32.91 16.19 3.44
C GLN A 70 31.96 16.11 4.65
N LEU A 71 32.08 15.03 5.42
CA LEU A 71 31.24 14.79 6.60
C LEU A 71 31.52 15.80 7.73
N ASP A 72 32.65 16.51 7.67
CA ASP A 72 33.00 17.59 8.61
C ASP A 72 32.11 18.83 8.48
N ARG A 73 31.46 19.03 7.32
CA ARG A 73 30.49 20.11 7.13
C ARG A 73 29.17 19.81 7.85
N SER A 74 28.37 20.85 8.13
CA SER A 74 27.03 20.61 8.68
C SER A 74 26.16 19.88 7.67
N ALA A 75 25.31 18.94 8.10
CA ALA A 75 24.39 18.25 7.18
C ALA A 75 23.41 19.23 6.51
N SER A 76 23.08 20.33 7.17
CA SER A 76 22.31 21.43 6.58
C SER A 76 22.99 22.07 5.38
N GLU A 77 24.29 22.35 5.45
CA GLU A 77 25.05 22.89 4.31
C GLU A 77 25.05 21.90 3.14
N ARG A 78 25.38 20.62 3.40
CA ARG A 78 25.35 19.57 2.37
C ARG A 78 23.97 19.44 1.73
N LEU A 79 22.90 19.54 2.52
CA LEU A 79 21.53 19.46 2.03
C LEU A 79 21.19 20.66 1.15
N ILE A 80 21.56 21.89 1.55
CA ILE A 80 21.30 23.10 0.77
C ILE A 80 22.03 23.04 -0.58
N ASP A 81 23.30 22.62 -0.58
CA ASP A 81 24.10 22.46 -1.80
C ASP A 81 23.50 21.39 -2.73
N TRP A 82 23.07 20.26 -2.16
CA TRP A 82 22.42 19.19 -2.91
C TRP A 82 21.08 19.64 -3.51
N VAL A 83 20.24 20.33 -2.74
CA VAL A 83 18.95 20.87 -3.22
C VAL A 83 19.18 21.90 -4.32
N GLY A 84 20.17 22.79 -4.17
CA GLY A 84 20.54 23.77 -5.18
C GLY A 84 20.97 23.12 -6.50
N SER A 85 21.79 22.07 -6.42
CA SER A 85 22.24 21.29 -7.58
C SER A 85 21.10 20.50 -8.25
N ALA A 86 20.17 19.98 -7.44
CA ALA A 86 19.03 19.21 -7.93
C ALA A 86 18.09 20.02 -8.84
N PHE A 87 17.99 21.35 -8.66
CA PHE A 87 17.23 22.22 -9.57
C PHE A 87 17.83 22.28 -10.99
N SER A 88 19.14 22.06 -11.10
CA SER A 88 19.85 21.97 -12.38
C SER A 88 19.84 20.56 -12.98
N GLY A 89 19.16 19.61 -12.32
CA GLY A 89 19.13 18.20 -12.71
C GLY A 89 20.32 17.37 -12.22
N ASP A 90 21.25 17.95 -11.46
CA ASP A 90 22.36 17.23 -10.85
C ASP A 90 21.97 16.74 -9.44
N LEU A 91 21.73 15.44 -9.33
CA LEU A 91 21.41 14.77 -8.05
C LEU A 91 22.66 14.32 -7.29
N GLY A 92 23.85 14.69 -7.76
CA GLY A 92 25.13 14.31 -7.20
C GLY A 92 25.61 12.94 -7.64
N LYS A 93 26.58 12.43 -6.88
CA LYS A 93 27.23 11.13 -7.10
C LYS A 93 26.94 10.18 -5.94
N SER A 94 26.81 8.89 -6.24
CA SER A 94 26.68 7.85 -5.22
C SER A 94 27.88 7.89 -4.29
N TRP A 95 27.61 7.78 -2.99
CA TRP A 95 28.66 7.66 -1.98
C TRP A 95 29.38 6.32 -2.02
N ILE A 96 28.86 5.32 -2.73
CA ILE A 96 29.48 4.00 -2.82
C ILE A 96 30.46 3.95 -3.99
N ASP A 97 29.96 4.11 -5.21
CA ASP A 97 30.73 3.87 -6.43
C ASP A 97 31.08 5.16 -7.20
N GLY A 98 30.66 6.33 -6.72
CA GLY A 98 30.90 7.62 -7.37
C GLY A 98 30.13 7.80 -8.69
N SER A 99 29.23 6.88 -9.03
CA SER A 99 28.42 6.97 -10.25
C SER A 99 27.40 8.11 -10.16
N SER A 100 26.96 8.62 -11.32
CA SER A 100 25.94 9.67 -11.39
C SER A 100 24.58 9.15 -10.90
N VAL A 101 24.05 9.80 -9.87
CA VAL A 101 22.74 9.44 -9.28
C VAL A 101 21.62 9.65 -10.31
N ALA A 102 21.66 10.74 -11.07
CA ALA A 102 20.65 11.04 -12.09
C ALA A 102 20.57 9.94 -13.17
N LEU A 103 21.71 9.48 -13.69
CA LEU A 103 21.75 8.38 -14.66
C LEU A 103 21.32 7.04 -14.06
N GLY A 104 21.76 6.75 -12.83
CA GLY A 104 21.33 5.56 -12.10
C GLY A 104 19.82 5.51 -11.89
N ILE A 105 19.22 6.62 -11.45
CA ILE A 105 17.77 6.74 -11.30
C ILE A 105 17.06 6.65 -12.65
N GLN A 106 17.54 7.29 -13.71
CA GLN A 106 16.91 7.21 -15.03
C GLN A 106 16.82 5.76 -15.53
N LYS A 107 17.91 4.99 -15.39
CA LYS A 107 17.98 3.59 -15.81
C LYS A 107 17.07 2.69 -14.98
N THR A 108 17.05 2.86 -13.66
CA THR A 108 16.25 2.04 -12.76
C THR A 108 14.76 2.42 -12.78
N ALA A 109 14.45 3.71 -12.91
CA ALA A 109 13.07 4.20 -13.03
C ALA A 109 12.41 3.73 -14.32
N SER A 110 13.12 3.71 -15.45
CA SER A 110 12.55 3.18 -16.71
C SER A 110 12.22 1.70 -16.59
N THR A 111 13.08 0.92 -15.91
CA THR A 111 12.85 -0.49 -15.61
C THR A 111 11.60 -0.69 -14.76
N SER A 112 11.47 0.05 -13.65
CA SER A 112 10.29 -0.02 -12.77
C SER A 112 9.02 0.43 -13.47
N LEU A 113 9.08 1.50 -14.27
CA LEU A 113 7.94 1.98 -15.06
C LEU A 113 7.46 0.93 -16.08
N PHE A 114 8.40 0.23 -16.72
CA PHE A 114 8.07 -0.84 -17.65
C PHE A 114 7.41 -2.04 -16.94
N LEU A 115 7.97 -2.47 -15.79
CA LEU A 115 7.36 -3.49 -14.94
C LEU A 115 5.94 -3.09 -14.51
N MET A 116 5.77 -1.88 -13.96
CA MET A 116 4.48 -1.38 -13.49
C MET A 116 3.46 -1.26 -14.63
N SER A 117 3.90 -0.82 -15.82
CA SER A 117 3.03 -0.73 -17.00
C SER A 117 2.58 -2.11 -17.48
N SER A 118 3.49 -3.09 -17.51
CA SER A 118 3.16 -4.48 -17.86
C SER A 118 2.17 -5.10 -16.85
N ALA A 119 2.37 -4.86 -15.55
CA ALA A 119 1.46 -5.29 -14.50
C ALA A 119 0.07 -4.63 -14.63
N LEU A 120 0.02 -3.35 -15.01
CA LEU A 120 -1.25 -2.63 -15.22
C LEU A 120 -2.01 -3.18 -16.44
N VAL A 121 -1.32 -3.50 -17.54
CA VAL A 121 -1.93 -4.15 -18.70
C VAL A 121 -2.49 -5.52 -18.31
N MET A 122 -1.70 -6.34 -17.60
CA MET A 122 -2.14 -7.65 -17.10
C MET A 122 -3.32 -7.52 -16.13
N THR A 123 -3.34 -6.49 -15.29
CA THR A 123 -4.46 -6.18 -14.40
C THR A 123 -5.75 -5.99 -15.19
N PHE A 124 -5.72 -5.19 -16.26
CA PHE A 124 -6.91 -4.97 -17.10
C PHE A 124 -7.34 -6.22 -17.86
N VAL A 125 -6.38 -7.03 -18.34
CA VAL A 125 -6.67 -8.32 -19.00
C VAL A 125 -7.38 -9.28 -18.04
N LEU A 126 -6.84 -9.47 -16.84
CA LEU A 126 -7.42 -10.35 -15.82
C LEU A 126 -8.82 -9.87 -15.36
N CYS A 127 -9.03 -8.55 -15.29
CA CYS A 127 -10.33 -7.97 -14.98
C CYS A 127 -11.38 -8.20 -16.07
N GLY A 128 -10.96 -8.41 -17.32
CA GLY A 128 -11.84 -8.64 -18.46
C GLY A 128 -12.81 -9.80 -18.24
N ALA A 129 -12.34 -10.89 -17.60
CA ALA A 129 -13.19 -12.04 -17.29
C ALA A 129 -14.33 -11.69 -16.31
N GLY A 130 -14.03 -10.97 -15.23
CA GLY A 130 -15.03 -10.51 -14.25
C GLY A 130 -16.01 -9.49 -14.84
N LEU A 131 -15.53 -8.62 -15.73
CA LEU A 131 -16.36 -7.68 -16.47
C LEU A 131 -17.36 -8.42 -17.37
N LEU A 132 -16.89 -9.38 -18.16
CA LEU A 132 -17.74 -10.19 -19.04
C LEU A 132 -18.80 -10.96 -18.25
N ALA A 133 -18.44 -11.53 -17.10
CA ALA A 133 -19.39 -12.20 -16.22
C ALA A 133 -20.49 -11.24 -15.70
N THR A 134 -20.11 -10.02 -15.31
CA THR A 134 -21.05 -8.99 -14.84
C THR A 134 -22.00 -8.55 -15.96
N LEU A 135 -21.47 -8.28 -17.15
CA LEU A 135 -22.27 -7.88 -18.32
C LEU A 135 -23.23 -8.99 -18.78
N ARG A 136 -22.77 -10.25 -18.78
CA ARG A 136 -23.63 -11.41 -19.05
C ARG A 136 -24.76 -11.54 -18.01
N SER A 137 -24.45 -11.28 -16.75
CA SER A 137 -25.44 -11.33 -15.66
C SER A 137 -26.50 -10.23 -15.80
N TRP A 138 -26.12 -9.02 -16.22
CA TRP A 138 -27.07 -7.96 -16.54
C TRP A 138 -27.99 -8.32 -17.71
N LYS A 139 -27.44 -8.85 -18.81
CA LYS A 139 -28.25 -9.30 -19.95
C LYS A 139 -29.28 -10.38 -19.56
N LYS A 140 -28.99 -11.17 -18.53
CA LYS A 140 -29.90 -12.21 -17.98
C LYS A 140 -30.85 -11.69 -16.89
N GLY A 141 -30.82 -10.40 -16.55
CA GLY A 141 -31.62 -9.83 -15.46
C GLY A 141 -31.21 -10.30 -14.05
N LYS A 142 -30.03 -10.89 -13.88
CA LYS A 142 -29.58 -11.50 -12.62
C LYS A 142 -28.55 -10.65 -11.87
N LEU A 143 -28.72 -9.33 -11.85
CA LEU A 143 -27.67 -8.40 -11.42
C LEU A 143 -27.30 -8.45 -9.92
N GLY A 144 -28.01 -9.23 -9.10
CA GLY A 144 -27.81 -9.27 -7.65
C GLY A 144 -27.14 -10.53 -7.07
N GLN A 145 -26.83 -11.56 -7.87
CA GLN A 145 -26.52 -12.91 -7.32
C GLN A 145 -25.05 -13.34 -7.32
N SER A 146 -24.14 -12.63 -7.99
CA SER A 146 -22.77 -13.13 -8.12
C SER A 146 -21.83 -12.49 -7.10
N TYR A 147 -21.58 -13.19 -5.99
CA TYR A 147 -20.43 -12.90 -5.12
C TYR A 147 -19.15 -13.36 -5.85
N SER A 148 -18.19 -12.47 -6.07
CA SER A 148 -16.87 -12.84 -6.60
C SER A 148 -15.95 -13.14 -5.43
N SER A 149 -16.05 -14.35 -4.87
CA SER A 149 -15.11 -14.84 -3.85
C SER A 149 -13.66 -14.71 -4.31
N LEU A 150 -13.42 -14.86 -5.61
CA LEU A 150 -12.12 -14.74 -6.23
C LEU A 150 -11.49 -13.34 -6.05
N SER A 151 -12.26 -12.26 -6.27
CA SER A 151 -11.73 -10.90 -6.11
C SER A 151 -11.29 -10.65 -4.67
N THR A 152 -12.05 -11.16 -3.70
CA THR A 152 -11.74 -11.04 -2.27
C THR A 152 -10.45 -11.80 -1.90
N VAL A 153 -10.27 -13.01 -2.44
CA VAL A 153 -9.04 -13.80 -2.24
C VAL A 153 -7.85 -13.06 -2.84
N LEU A 154 -7.95 -12.60 -4.09
CA LEU A 154 -6.86 -11.90 -4.78
C LEU A 154 -6.41 -10.64 -4.04
N ILE A 155 -7.35 -9.83 -3.53
CA ILE A 155 -7.04 -8.62 -2.73
C ILE A 155 -6.30 -8.96 -1.43
N SER A 156 -6.52 -10.17 -0.89
CA SER A 156 -5.96 -10.59 0.39
C SER A 156 -4.57 -11.24 0.27
N LEU A 157 -4.03 -11.35 -0.94
CA LEU A 157 -2.71 -11.90 -1.19
C LEU A 157 -1.64 -10.79 -1.17
N PRO A 158 -0.60 -10.89 -0.35
CA PRO A 158 0.57 -10.01 -0.47
C PRO A 158 1.33 -10.26 -1.77
N GLU A 159 1.85 -9.21 -2.40
CA GLU A 159 2.57 -9.30 -3.67
C GLU A 159 3.81 -10.20 -3.55
N TYR A 160 4.52 -10.15 -2.42
CA TYR A 160 5.70 -10.98 -2.15
C TYR A 160 5.37 -12.48 -2.04
N VAL A 161 4.19 -12.80 -1.50
CA VAL A 161 3.69 -14.17 -1.43
C VAL A 161 3.34 -14.67 -2.82
N VAL A 162 2.60 -13.87 -3.59
CA VAL A 162 2.25 -14.21 -4.97
C VAL A 162 3.53 -14.44 -5.78
N ALA A 163 4.51 -13.54 -5.69
CA ALA A 163 5.82 -13.70 -6.32
C ALA A 163 6.49 -15.04 -5.95
N SER A 164 6.54 -15.36 -4.66
CA SER A 164 7.14 -16.59 -4.15
C SER A 164 6.46 -17.86 -4.67
N VAL A 165 5.12 -17.88 -4.67
CA VAL A 165 4.33 -19.00 -5.19
C VAL A 165 4.48 -19.13 -6.71
N LEU A 166 4.50 -18.02 -7.44
CA LEU A 166 4.70 -18.02 -8.88
C LEU A 166 6.07 -18.60 -9.26
N ILE A 167 7.13 -18.24 -8.54
CA ILE A 167 8.46 -18.85 -8.72
C ILE A 167 8.39 -20.36 -8.47
N LEU A 168 7.82 -20.78 -7.35
CA LEU A 168 7.73 -22.20 -7.01
C LEU A 168 7.01 -23.01 -8.10
N VAL A 169 5.83 -22.54 -8.52
CA VAL A 169 4.99 -23.27 -9.47
C VAL A 169 5.58 -23.20 -10.88
N PHE A 170 5.84 -22.01 -11.40
CA PHE A 170 6.16 -21.82 -12.82
C PHE A 170 7.65 -21.94 -13.13
N SER A 171 8.53 -21.65 -12.18
CA SER A 171 9.97 -21.76 -12.38
C SER A 171 10.53 -23.09 -11.90
N ILE A 172 10.14 -23.52 -10.70
CA ILE A 172 10.78 -24.70 -10.08
C ILE A 172 10.05 -25.98 -10.46
N TRP A 173 8.74 -26.07 -10.25
CA TRP A 173 7.98 -27.30 -10.55
C TRP A 173 7.74 -27.51 -12.04
N LEU A 174 7.34 -26.45 -12.76
CA LEU A 174 7.01 -26.55 -14.19
C LEU A 174 8.21 -26.28 -15.10
N GLY A 175 9.22 -25.53 -14.65
CA GLY A 175 10.38 -25.15 -15.47
C GLY A 175 10.04 -24.26 -16.68
N TRP A 176 8.91 -23.55 -16.66
CA TRP A 176 8.43 -22.76 -17.80
C TRP A 176 9.09 -21.39 -17.91
N LEU A 177 9.38 -20.76 -16.77
CA LEU A 177 9.82 -19.36 -16.70
C LEU A 177 10.98 -19.19 -15.73
N PRO A 178 11.91 -18.25 -15.99
CA PRO A 178 13.06 -18.02 -15.11
C PRO A 178 12.63 -17.47 -13.72
N PRO A 179 13.28 -17.93 -12.63
CA PRO A 179 12.92 -17.53 -11.26
C PRO A 179 13.41 -16.12 -10.88
N TYR A 180 14.47 -15.63 -11.52
CA TYR A 180 15.09 -14.33 -11.27
C TYR A 180 15.81 -13.86 -12.53
N GLY A 181 15.94 -12.54 -12.69
CA GLY A 181 16.62 -11.94 -13.83
C GLY A 181 15.86 -10.78 -14.45
N TRP A 182 16.53 -10.08 -15.36
CA TRP A 182 15.95 -8.99 -16.15
C TRP A 182 16.74 -8.76 -17.45
N GLN A 183 16.85 -9.81 -18.26
CA GLN A 183 17.60 -9.83 -19.51
C GLN A 183 16.70 -10.06 -20.73
N GLY A 184 15.58 -10.77 -20.56
CA GLY A 184 14.68 -11.15 -21.66
C GLY A 184 13.21 -10.91 -21.37
N TRP A 185 12.38 -11.10 -22.40
CA TRP A 185 10.92 -10.95 -22.29
C TRP A 185 10.28 -12.03 -21.39
N GLN A 186 10.95 -13.17 -21.21
CA GLN A 186 10.51 -14.24 -20.31
C GLN A 186 10.51 -13.81 -18.84
N ASP A 187 11.45 -12.93 -18.46
CA ASP A 187 11.59 -12.43 -17.09
C ASP A 187 10.42 -11.53 -16.66
N ILE A 188 9.60 -11.05 -17.60
CA ILE A 188 8.52 -10.07 -17.32
C ILE A 188 7.27 -10.75 -16.76
N TRP A 189 7.00 -12.00 -17.14
CA TRP A 189 5.71 -12.64 -16.88
C TRP A 189 5.42 -12.84 -15.40
N LEU A 190 6.34 -13.47 -14.65
CA LEU A 190 6.13 -13.73 -13.22
C LEU A 190 6.07 -12.44 -12.38
N PRO A 191 6.99 -11.47 -12.54
CA PRO A 191 6.92 -10.20 -11.82
C PRO A 191 5.64 -9.40 -12.11
N SER A 192 5.24 -9.33 -13.39
CA SER A 192 4.04 -8.59 -13.78
C SER A 192 2.77 -9.26 -13.26
N LEU A 193 2.70 -10.60 -13.27
CA LEU A 193 1.59 -11.35 -12.67
C LEU A 193 1.53 -11.19 -11.14
N ALA A 194 2.69 -11.17 -10.46
CA ALA A 194 2.76 -10.99 -9.01
C ALA A 194 2.10 -9.68 -8.57
N LEU A 195 2.31 -8.60 -9.33
CA LEU A 195 1.66 -7.30 -9.10
C LEU A 195 0.22 -7.27 -9.61
N ALA A 196 -0.05 -7.88 -10.77
CA ALA A 196 -1.35 -7.79 -11.43
C ALA A 196 -2.45 -8.57 -10.70
N LEU A 197 -2.13 -9.68 -10.03
CA LEU A 197 -3.13 -10.52 -9.39
C LEU A 197 -3.88 -9.77 -8.25
N PRO A 198 -3.21 -9.21 -7.23
CA PRO A 198 -3.91 -8.41 -6.21
C PRO A 198 -4.58 -7.15 -6.77
N ALA A 199 -3.90 -6.45 -7.69
CA ALA A 199 -4.44 -5.26 -8.34
C ALA A 199 -5.72 -5.55 -9.14
N SER A 200 -5.78 -6.70 -9.82
CA SER A 200 -6.95 -7.14 -10.58
C SER A 200 -8.13 -7.50 -9.69
N GLY A 201 -7.88 -8.11 -8.53
CA GLY A 201 -8.91 -8.34 -7.52
C GLY A 201 -9.58 -7.02 -7.10
N LEU A 202 -8.76 -6.01 -6.77
CA LEU A 202 -9.23 -4.69 -6.34
C LEU A 202 -9.96 -3.96 -7.48
N PHE A 203 -9.35 -3.87 -8.66
CA PHE A 203 -9.94 -3.16 -9.79
C PHE A 203 -11.22 -3.83 -10.28
N SER A 204 -11.27 -5.16 -10.36
CA SER A 204 -12.46 -5.90 -10.75
C SER A 204 -13.61 -5.66 -9.77
N ARG A 205 -13.36 -5.58 -8.46
CA ARG A 205 -14.39 -5.23 -7.47
C ARG A 205 -14.93 -3.83 -7.70
N LEU A 206 -14.04 -2.84 -7.79
CA LEU A 206 -14.42 -1.44 -8.00
C LEU A 206 -15.18 -1.21 -9.30
N LEU A 207 -14.72 -1.83 -10.40
CA LEU A 207 -15.38 -1.78 -11.70
C LEU A 207 -16.76 -2.40 -11.67
N ARG A 208 -16.90 -3.58 -11.04
CA ARG A 208 -18.19 -4.23 -10.85
C ARG A 208 -19.14 -3.34 -10.06
N ASP A 209 -18.74 -2.85 -8.90
CA ASP A 209 -19.64 -2.05 -8.04
C ASP A 209 -20.07 -0.74 -8.71
N SER A 210 -19.15 -0.09 -9.42
CA SER A 210 -19.46 1.09 -10.24
C SER A 210 -20.43 0.75 -11.36
N LEU A 211 -20.19 -0.33 -12.11
CA LEU A 211 -21.02 -0.73 -13.23
C LEU A 211 -22.41 -1.18 -12.79
N GLN A 212 -22.52 -1.92 -11.68
CA GLN A 212 -23.82 -2.31 -11.11
C GLN A 212 -24.65 -1.08 -10.71
N ARG A 213 -24.02 -0.08 -10.08
CA ARG A 213 -24.67 1.18 -9.74
C ARG A 213 -25.16 1.91 -10.98
N VAL A 214 -24.31 2.05 -12.00
CA VAL A 214 -24.64 2.75 -13.24
C VAL A 214 -25.74 2.04 -14.03
N LEU A 215 -25.72 0.70 -14.08
CA LEU A 215 -26.75 -0.09 -14.79
C LEU A 215 -28.12 -0.06 -14.10
N ASN A 216 -28.19 0.35 -12.83
CA ASN A 216 -29.43 0.53 -12.07
C ASN A 216 -29.94 1.98 -12.10
N GLU A 217 -29.31 2.87 -12.87
CA GLU A 217 -29.77 4.25 -12.98
C GLU A 217 -31.03 4.38 -13.86
N PRO A 218 -31.91 5.36 -13.61
CA PRO A 218 -33.21 5.47 -14.30
C PRO A 218 -33.14 5.55 -15.83
N TRP A 219 -32.08 6.18 -16.38
CA TRP A 219 -31.92 6.33 -17.83
C TRP A 219 -31.77 4.98 -18.56
N VAL A 220 -31.31 3.93 -17.86
CA VAL A 220 -31.15 2.60 -18.43
C VAL A 220 -32.52 2.04 -18.80
N ILE A 221 -33.51 2.18 -17.92
CA ILE A 221 -34.88 1.74 -18.16
C ILE A 221 -35.49 2.55 -19.32
N THR A 222 -35.27 3.86 -19.35
CA THR A 222 -35.75 4.73 -20.45
C THR A 222 -35.16 4.32 -21.81
N TRP A 223 -33.89 3.96 -21.86
CA TRP A 223 -33.25 3.51 -23.10
C TRP A 223 -33.71 2.11 -23.51
N LEU A 224 -33.94 1.21 -22.54
CA LEU A 224 -34.53 -0.10 -22.80
C LEU A 224 -35.97 0.03 -23.34
N SER A 225 -36.78 0.93 -22.78
CA SER A 225 -38.14 1.18 -23.29
C SER A 225 -38.15 1.86 -24.66
N ALA A 226 -37.08 2.58 -25.00
CA ALA A 226 -36.87 3.17 -26.32
C ALA A 226 -36.22 2.21 -27.33
N ASN A 227 -36.13 0.90 -27.03
CA ASN A 227 -35.51 -0.12 -27.89
C ASN A 227 -34.04 0.17 -28.27
N VAL A 228 -33.29 0.89 -27.43
CA VAL A 228 -31.86 1.10 -27.64
C VAL A 228 -31.11 -0.23 -27.43
N HIS A 229 -30.25 -0.58 -28.38
CA HIS A 229 -29.52 -1.85 -28.35
C HIS A 229 -28.65 -2.00 -27.09
N SER A 230 -28.68 -3.18 -26.45
CA SER A 230 -28.00 -3.42 -25.17
C SER A 230 -26.49 -3.14 -25.21
N ASN A 231 -25.82 -3.33 -26.36
CA ASN A 231 -24.40 -3.00 -26.48
C ASN A 231 -24.13 -1.49 -26.42
N GLN A 232 -25.07 -0.64 -26.87
CA GLN A 232 -24.95 0.81 -26.76
C GLN A 232 -25.13 1.25 -25.30
N ILE A 233 -26.10 0.67 -24.59
CA ILE A 233 -26.27 0.85 -23.15
C ILE A 233 -25.00 0.43 -22.40
N ILE A 234 -24.45 -0.75 -22.70
CA ILE A 234 -23.21 -1.25 -22.07
C ILE A 234 -22.04 -0.30 -22.33
N ARG A 235 -21.82 0.14 -23.57
CA ARG A 235 -20.72 1.07 -23.90
C ARG A 235 -20.84 2.38 -23.10
N PHE A 236 -22.05 2.93 -23.00
CA PHE A 236 -22.29 4.14 -22.23
C PHE A 236 -22.13 3.92 -20.71
N ALA A 237 -22.67 2.81 -20.21
CA ALA A 237 -22.53 2.40 -18.81
C ALA A 237 -21.05 2.19 -18.42
N LEU A 238 -20.26 1.53 -19.28
CA LEU A 238 -18.82 1.34 -19.07
C LEU A 238 -18.07 2.67 -19.06
N LYS A 239 -18.32 3.57 -20.03
CA LYS A 239 -17.70 4.89 -20.06
C LYS A 239 -18.00 5.67 -18.78
N ARG A 240 -19.25 5.65 -18.33
CA ARG A 240 -19.69 6.31 -17.09
C ARG A 240 -19.09 5.65 -15.85
N ALA A 241 -19.10 4.32 -15.76
CA ALA A 241 -18.53 3.58 -14.63
C ALA A 241 -17.01 3.77 -14.52
N LEU A 242 -16.30 3.80 -15.64
CA LEU A 242 -14.85 4.02 -15.68
C LEU A 242 -14.50 5.46 -15.32
N SER A 243 -15.33 6.44 -15.71
CA SER A 243 -15.12 7.85 -15.36
C SER A 243 -15.15 8.12 -13.85
N SER A 244 -15.98 7.39 -13.09
CA SER A 244 -15.99 7.50 -11.64
C SER A 244 -14.82 6.78 -10.96
N LEU A 245 -14.08 5.95 -11.71
CA LEU A 245 -12.97 5.14 -11.21
C LEU A 245 -11.59 5.72 -11.46
N ILE A 246 -11.49 6.84 -12.19
CA ILE A 246 -10.21 7.49 -12.50
C ILE A 246 -9.36 7.74 -11.23
N PRO A 247 -9.91 8.28 -10.12
CA PRO A 247 -9.14 8.47 -8.89
C PRO A 247 -8.63 7.16 -8.29
N GLN A 248 -9.42 6.09 -8.39
CA GLN A 248 -9.04 4.77 -7.88
C GLN A 248 -7.97 4.12 -8.77
N ILE A 249 -8.01 4.33 -10.09
CA ILE A 249 -6.95 3.88 -11.01
C ILE A 249 -5.62 4.55 -10.64
N ALA A 250 -5.61 5.86 -10.38
CA ALA A 250 -4.39 6.53 -9.91
C ALA A 250 -3.89 5.98 -8.58
N MET A 251 -4.79 5.66 -7.64
CA MET A 251 -4.41 5.02 -6.39
C MET A 251 -3.78 3.63 -6.63
N ILE A 252 -4.29 2.86 -7.58
CA ILE A 252 -3.69 1.56 -7.95
C ILE A 252 -2.30 1.78 -8.55
N VAL A 253 -2.12 2.72 -9.48
CA VAL A 253 -0.81 3.03 -10.07
C VAL A 253 0.20 3.47 -9.01
N ILE A 254 -0.19 4.31 -8.06
CA ILE A 254 0.66 4.72 -6.94
C ILE A 254 0.97 3.52 -6.01
N GLY A 255 -0.03 2.66 -5.75
CA GLY A 255 0.15 1.44 -4.96
C GLY A 255 1.09 0.43 -5.61
N LEU A 256 1.06 0.32 -6.94
CA LEU A 256 1.97 -0.54 -7.72
C LEU A 256 3.44 -0.16 -7.50
N THR A 257 3.76 1.12 -7.26
CA THR A 257 5.11 1.55 -6.89
C THR A 257 5.58 0.83 -5.62
N GLY A 258 4.70 0.71 -4.61
CA GLY A 258 5.02 0.05 -3.35
C GLY A 258 5.16 -1.47 -3.50
N GLY A 259 4.24 -2.11 -4.20
CA GLY A 259 4.33 -3.54 -4.50
C GLY A 259 5.54 -3.89 -5.38
N ALA A 260 5.88 -3.02 -6.34
CA ALA A 260 7.02 -3.21 -7.24
C ALA A 260 8.33 -3.31 -6.47
N VAL A 261 8.52 -2.56 -5.37
CA VAL A 261 9.73 -2.69 -4.54
C VAL A 261 9.92 -4.13 -4.04
N ALA A 262 8.86 -4.77 -3.53
CA ALA A 262 8.94 -6.16 -3.07
C ALA A 262 9.23 -7.13 -4.22
N VAL A 263 8.53 -6.96 -5.34
CA VAL A 263 8.69 -7.80 -6.53
C VAL A 263 10.08 -7.66 -7.15
N GLU A 264 10.62 -6.44 -7.21
CA GLU A 264 11.97 -6.18 -7.70
C GLU A 264 13.04 -6.87 -6.85
N LEU A 265 12.84 -6.93 -5.53
CA LEU A 265 13.76 -7.62 -4.63
C LEU A 265 13.75 -9.13 -4.85
N ILE A 266 12.56 -9.73 -4.97
CA ILE A 266 12.39 -11.18 -5.08
C ILE A 266 12.92 -11.69 -6.42
N PHE A 267 12.54 -11.05 -7.52
CA PHE A 267 12.97 -11.44 -8.86
C PHE A 267 14.32 -10.86 -9.25
N SER A 268 14.99 -10.13 -8.35
CA SER A 268 16.28 -9.48 -8.59
C SER A 268 16.28 -8.52 -9.80
N ILE A 269 15.20 -7.75 -9.95
CA ILE A 269 15.04 -6.76 -11.02
C ILE A 269 15.83 -5.49 -10.66
N PRO A 270 16.58 -4.89 -11.61
CA PRO A 270 17.33 -3.65 -11.40
C PRO A 270 16.40 -2.41 -11.46
N GLY A 271 15.38 -2.40 -10.60
CA GLY A 271 14.42 -1.30 -10.47
C GLY A 271 14.77 -0.30 -9.39
N ILE A 272 14.02 0.81 -9.38
CA ILE A 272 14.24 1.95 -8.47
C ILE A 272 13.99 1.58 -7.01
N GLY A 273 13.04 0.68 -6.73
CA GLY A 273 12.73 0.23 -5.38
C GLY A 273 13.88 -0.55 -4.76
N ARG A 274 14.44 -1.51 -5.51
CA ARG A 274 15.63 -2.25 -5.09
C ARG A 274 16.84 -1.34 -4.90
N MET A 275 17.04 -0.37 -5.79
CA MET A 275 18.12 0.62 -5.69
C MET A 275 18.00 1.48 -4.42
N ILE A 276 16.82 2.04 -4.14
CA ILE A 276 16.58 2.86 -2.93
C ILE A 276 16.77 2.01 -1.67
N LEU A 277 16.30 0.76 -1.67
CA LEU A 277 16.50 -0.13 -0.52
C LEU A 277 17.99 -0.41 -0.29
N GLY A 278 18.76 -0.66 -1.36
CA GLY A 278 20.21 -0.82 -1.29
C GLY A 278 20.90 0.43 -0.76
N ALA A 279 20.56 1.60 -1.31
CA ALA A 279 21.11 2.90 -0.91
C ALA A 279 20.87 3.18 0.57
N ALA A 280 19.65 2.99 1.06
CA ALA A 280 19.36 3.23 2.48
C ALA A 280 20.01 2.19 3.41
N LYS A 281 20.16 0.92 3.00
CA LYS A 281 20.94 -0.08 3.77
C LYS A 281 22.42 0.28 3.85
N ALA A 282 22.98 0.83 2.78
CA ALA A 282 24.37 1.26 2.70
C ALA A 282 24.60 2.72 3.16
N GLN A 283 23.53 3.41 3.57
CA GLN A 283 23.51 4.85 3.91
C GLN A 283 24.08 5.77 2.80
N ASP A 284 23.89 5.40 1.54
CA ASP A 284 24.18 6.24 0.38
C ASP A 284 23.10 7.32 0.23
N LEU A 285 23.33 8.46 0.89
CA LEU A 285 22.32 9.54 0.98
C LEU A 285 21.94 10.15 -0.36
N PRO A 286 22.86 10.53 -1.27
CA PRO A 286 22.48 11.12 -2.55
C PRO A 286 21.57 10.20 -3.36
N MET A 287 21.90 8.90 -3.39
CA MET A 287 21.08 7.90 -4.08
C MET A 287 19.71 7.72 -3.42
N LEU A 288 19.67 7.65 -2.08
CA LEU A 288 18.44 7.56 -1.31
C LEU A 288 17.53 8.77 -1.54
N GLN A 289 18.07 9.99 -1.40
CA GLN A 289 17.34 11.26 -1.56
C GLN A 289 16.83 11.44 -2.99
N GLY A 290 17.70 11.23 -3.98
CA GLY A 290 17.33 11.35 -5.39
C GLY A 290 16.25 10.35 -5.78
N GLY A 291 16.40 9.07 -5.39
CA GLY A 291 15.42 8.04 -5.67
C GLY A 291 14.06 8.33 -5.03
N LEU A 292 14.04 8.73 -3.74
CA LEU A 292 12.81 9.13 -3.06
C LEU A 292 12.15 10.34 -3.72
N LEU A 293 12.93 11.36 -4.06
CA LEU A 293 12.43 12.55 -4.74
C LEU A 293 11.70 12.18 -6.05
N VAL A 294 12.31 11.32 -6.88
CA VAL A 294 11.69 10.87 -8.13
C VAL A 294 10.40 10.07 -7.90
N LEU A 295 10.35 9.19 -6.89
CA LEU A 295 9.12 8.47 -6.53
C LEU A 295 8.00 9.40 -6.06
N LEU A 296 8.34 10.44 -5.29
CA LEU A 296 7.37 11.45 -4.83
C LEU A 296 6.86 12.28 -6.00
N LEU A 297 7.75 12.73 -6.88
CA LEU A 297 7.38 13.47 -8.10
C LEU A 297 6.50 12.63 -9.01
N PHE A 298 6.81 11.35 -9.20
CA PHE A 298 5.98 10.40 -9.93
C PHE A 298 4.57 10.32 -9.33
N SER A 299 4.46 10.18 -8.00
CA SER A 299 3.18 10.06 -7.32
C SER A 299 2.33 11.34 -7.42
N ILE A 300 2.97 12.51 -7.33
CA ILE A 300 2.34 13.83 -7.55
C ILE A 300 1.87 13.95 -9.00
N ALA A 301 2.69 13.51 -9.97
CA ALA A 301 2.35 13.54 -11.39
C ALA A 301 1.14 12.65 -11.70
N VAL A 302 1.10 11.40 -11.21
CA VAL A 302 -0.03 10.48 -11.37
C VAL A 302 -1.30 11.06 -10.73
N SER A 303 -1.19 11.60 -9.51
CA SER A 303 -2.33 12.23 -8.82
C SER A 303 -2.88 13.43 -9.59
N SER A 304 -1.99 14.30 -10.08
CA SER A 304 -2.37 15.50 -10.83
C SER A 304 -2.98 15.15 -12.19
N MET A 305 -2.41 14.16 -12.89
CA MET A 305 -2.95 13.64 -14.15
C MET A 305 -4.35 13.05 -13.96
N SER A 306 -4.58 12.29 -12.89
CA SER A 306 -5.91 11.75 -12.58
C SER A 306 -6.94 12.84 -12.37
N LEU A 307 -6.61 13.89 -11.62
CA LEU A 307 -7.51 15.03 -11.43
C LEU A 307 -7.80 15.75 -12.75
N PHE A 308 -6.77 15.95 -13.59
CA PHE A 308 -6.93 16.56 -14.89
C PHE A 308 -7.83 15.74 -15.82
N VAL A 309 -7.60 14.43 -15.93
CA VAL A 309 -8.42 13.51 -16.72
C VAL A 309 -9.86 13.45 -16.21
N GLN A 310 -10.05 13.45 -14.88
CA GLN A 310 -11.37 13.51 -14.27
C GLN A 310 -12.11 14.82 -14.63
N GLN A 311 -11.41 15.96 -14.62
CA GLN A 311 -11.98 17.25 -15.03
C GLN A 311 -12.31 17.29 -16.52
N LEU A 312 -11.46 16.73 -17.39
CA LEU A 312 -11.75 16.64 -18.83
C LEU A 312 -13.01 15.80 -19.10
N ILE A 313 -13.17 14.68 -18.39
CA ILE A 313 -14.29 13.76 -18.62
C ILE A 313 -15.58 14.24 -17.97
N LEU A 314 -15.52 14.80 -16.75
CA LEU A 314 -16.70 15.14 -15.96
C LEU A 314 -16.97 16.67 -15.86
N GLY A 315 -16.14 17.52 -16.44
CA GLY A 315 -16.07 18.96 -16.15
C GLY A 315 -17.38 19.76 -16.28
N HIS A 316 -18.30 19.36 -17.16
CA HIS A 316 -19.64 19.95 -17.26
C HIS A 316 -20.62 19.37 -16.22
N SER A 317 -20.50 18.08 -15.90
CA SER A 317 -21.37 17.39 -14.93
C SER A 317 -21.02 17.69 -13.48
N LEU A 318 -19.73 17.90 -13.14
CA LEU A 318 -19.27 18.25 -11.79
C LEU A 318 -19.79 19.60 -11.30
N LYS A 319 -20.02 20.56 -12.23
CA LYS A 319 -20.53 21.89 -11.92
C LYS A 319 -22.05 21.95 -11.77
N SER A 320 -22.77 20.88 -12.15
CA SER A 320 -24.24 20.85 -12.18
C SER A 320 -24.91 20.62 -10.83
N GLY A 321 -24.13 20.40 -9.75
CA GLY A 321 -24.64 20.42 -8.38
C GLY A 321 -25.59 19.28 -7.97
N LYS A 322 -25.81 18.27 -8.81
CA LYS A 322 -26.66 17.10 -8.49
C LYS A 322 -25.86 15.88 -8.03
N LEU A 323 -24.91 16.08 -7.12
CA LEU A 323 -24.32 14.94 -6.41
C LEU A 323 -25.36 14.47 -5.39
N ILE A 324 -26.06 13.38 -5.73
CA ILE A 324 -26.88 12.65 -4.78
C ILE A 324 -25.91 12.11 -3.72
N SER A 325 -25.95 12.69 -2.52
CA SER A 325 -25.23 12.18 -1.35
C SER A 325 -25.81 10.83 -0.97
N SER A 326 -25.11 9.74 -1.29
CA SER A 326 -25.47 8.43 -0.74
C SER A 326 -24.94 8.38 0.70
N HIS A 327 -25.79 8.62 1.68
CA HIS A 327 -25.44 8.40 3.09
C HIS A 327 -25.08 6.93 3.31
N SER A 328 -23.79 6.60 3.41
CA SER A 328 -23.38 5.28 3.86
C SER A 328 -23.38 5.26 5.38
N SER A 329 -24.28 4.48 6.00
CA SER A 329 -24.16 4.19 7.43
C SER A 329 -23.21 3.02 7.65
N PHE A 330 -22.54 2.96 8.82
CA PHE A 330 -21.81 1.75 9.20
C PHE A 330 -22.84 0.63 9.39
N ARG A 331 -22.82 -0.34 8.48
CA ARG A 331 -23.67 -1.53 8.54
C ARG A 331 -22.82 -2.73 8.19
N PHE A 332 -23.05 -3.81 8.92
CA PHE A 332 -22.60 -5.13 8.50
C PHE A 332 -23.37 -5.55 7.27
N THR A 333 -22.79 -6.51 6.53
CA THR A 333 -23.49 -7.15 5.42
C THR A 333 -24.85 -7.70 5.86
N GLN A 334 -25.87 -7.40 5.06
CA GLN A 334 -27.22 -7.92 5.23
C GLN A 334 -27.30 -9.40 4.85
N SER A 335 -26.40 -9.85 3.97
CA SER A 335 -26.34 -11.24 3.54
C SER A 335 -26.07 -12.18 4.70
N ARG A 336 -27.01 -13.10 4.96
CA ARG A 336 -26.87 -14.14 5.98
C ARG A 336 -25.72 -15.09 5.65
N THR A 337 -25.54 -15.42 4.37
CA THR A 337 -24.48 -16.33 3.93
C THR A 337 -23.10 -15.72 4.11
N LYS A 338 -22.91 -14.44 3.75
CA LYS A 338 -21.62 -13.74 3.97
C LYS A 338 -21.26 -13.68 5.46
N ARG A 339 -22.24 -13.36 6.33
CA ARG A 339 -22.03 -13.39 7.78
C ARG A 339 -21.67 -14.77 8.29
N ALA A 340 -22.43 -15.79 7.92
CA ALA A 340 -22.19 -17.17 8.36
C ALA A 340 -20.78 -17.63 7.98
N VAL A 341 -20.37 -17.42 6.71
CA VAL A 341 -19.01 -17.77 6.26
C VAL A 341 -17.95 -17.00 7.02
N ALA A 342 -18.11 -15.68 7.20
CA ALA A 342 -17.15 -14.89 7.97
C ALA A 342 -17.02 -15.37 9.42
N PHE A 343 -18.14 -15.64 10.10
CA PHE A 343 -18.13 -16.17 11.47
C PHE A 343 -17.50 -17.57 11.54
N SER A 344 -17.77 -18.45 10.59
CA SER A 344 -17.12 -19.76 10.50
C SER A 344 -15.60 -19.63 10.35
N ILE A 345 -15.13 -18.71 9.50
CA ILE A 345 -13.70 -18.44 9.34
C ILE A 345 -13.10 -17.92 10.65
N PHE A 346 -13.71 -16.93 11.30
CA PHE A 346 -13.22 -16.43 12.60
C PHE A 346 -13.20 -17.52 13.67
N SER A 347 -14.24 -18.36 13.75
CA SER A 347 -14.29 -19.49 14.69
C SER A 347 -13.17 -20.50 14.44
N LEU A 348 -12.87 -20.80 13.16
CA LEU A 348 -11.77 -21.68 12.79
C LEU A 348 -10.42 -21.09 13.20
N LEU A 349 -10.18 -19.81 12.89
CA LEU A 349 -8.95 -19.10 13.26
C LEU A 349 -8.77 -19.05 14.78
N ILE A 350 -9.83 -18.77 15.54
CA ILE A 350 -9.82 -18.77 17.01
C ILE A 350 -9.54 -20.18 17.55
N ALA A 351 -10.15 -21.22 16.99
CA ALA A 351 -9.88 -22.61 17.40
C ALA A 351 -8.41 -22.99 17.20
N ILE A 352 -7.79 -22.57 16.08
CA ILE A 352 -6.35 -22.78 15.82
C ILE A 352 -5.51 -22.05 16.87
N VAL A 353 -5.83 -20.79 17.20
CA VAL A 353 -5.11 -20.02 18.22
C VAL A 353 -5.23 -20.66 19.60
N VAL A 354 -6.43 -21.10 19.99
CA VAL A 354 -6.68 -21.77 21.26
C VAL A 354 -5.91 -23.09 21.32
N TRP A 355 -5.89 -23.86 20.25
CA TRP A 355 -5.14 -25.12 20.21
C TRP A 355 -3.62 -24.89 20.27
N ALA A 356 -3.13 -23.86 19.58
CA ALA A 356 -1.73 -23.45 19.60
C ALA A 356 -1.27 -22.91 20.96
N ALA A 357 -2.17 -22.31 21.75
CA ALA A 357 -1.85 -21.73 23.05
C ALA A 357 -1.39 -22.76 24.10
N PHE A 358 -1.69 -24.04 23.89
CA PHE A 358 -1.20 -25.14 24.74
C PHE A 358 0.22 -25.61 24.39
N ARG A 359 0.89 -24.98 23.42
CA ARG A 359 2.19 -25.37 22.88
C ARG A 359 3.15 -24.18 22.92
N ASP A 360 4.44 -24.43 23.06
CA ASP A 360 5.46 -23.36 23.09
C ASP A 360 6.00 -23.08 21.66
N PRO A 361 5.83 -21.86 21.13
CA PRO A 361 6.33 -21.51 19.80
C PRO A 361 7.84 -21.26 19.73
N TYR A 362 8.53 -21.15 20.87
CA TYR A 362 9.94 -20.76 20.92
C TYR A 362 10.90 -21.94 21.03
N SER A 363 10.52 -23.01 21.72
CA SER A 363 11.39 -24.18 21.92
C SER A 363 11.55 -25.03 20.65
N SER A 364 12.80 -25.41 20.38
CA SER A 364 13.15 -26.40 19.35
C SER A 364 13.10 -27.79 19.99
N GLN A 365 11.96 -28.47 19.84
CA GLN A 365 11.71 -29.78 20.47
C GLN A 365 11.75 -30.95 19.47
N PHE A 366 11.66 -30.65 18.18
CA PHE A 366 11.52 -31.64 17.12
C PHE A 366 12.73 -31.66 16.19
N ALA A 367 12.85 -32.73 15.40
CA ALA A 367 13.79 -32.75 14.31
C ALA A 367 13.50 -31.63 13.31
N ARG A 368 14.56 -31.09 12.68
CA ARG A 368 14.45 -30.07 11.65
C ARG A 368 13.56 -30.56 10.51
N LEU A 369 12.55 -29.78 10.14
CA LEU A 369 11.57 -30.12 9.11
C LEU A 369 10.86 -31.46 9.36
N ALA A 370 10.56 -31.77 10.64
CA ALA A 370 9.82 -32.98 10.97
C ALA A 370 8.42 -32.99 10.34
N ASP A 371 8.02 -34.15 9.82
CA ASP A 371 6.69 -34.38 9.26
C ASP A 371 5.57 -34.23 10.30
N PRO A 372 4.33 -33.97 9.86
CA PRO A 372 3.16 -33.97 10.73
C PRO A 372 3.03 -35.27 11.54
N SER A 373 2.89 -35.14 12.85
CA SER A 373 2.71 -36.24 13.80
C SER A 373 1.73 -35.86 14.91
N TRP A 374 1.33 -36.82 15.75
CA TRP A 374 0.49 -36.53 16.92
C TRP A 374 1.13 -35.52 17.88
N GLN A 375 2.46 -35.54 18.00
CA GLN A 375 3.20 -34.61 18.84
C GLN A 375 3.39 -33.25 18.16
N ALA A 376 3.58 -33.22 16.82
CA ALA A 376 3.67 -32.00 16.02
C ALA A 376 2.60 -32.02 14.89
N PRO A 377 1.35 -31.59 15.14
CA PRO A 377 0.23 -31.78 14.20
C PRO A 377 0.43 -31.16 12.82
N LEU A 378 1.21 -30.08 12.73
CA LEU A 378 1.55 -29.43 11.46
C LEU A 378 3.03 -29.63 11.07
N GLY A 379 3.76 -30.49 11.80
CA GLY A 379 5.20 -30.68 11.64
C GLY A 379 6.04 -29.63 12.37
N ALA A 380 7.33 -29.59 12.03
CA ALA A 380 8.28 -28.65 12.62
C ALA A 380 8.97 -27.77 11.56
N ASP A 381 9.42 -26.59 11.98
CA ASP A 381 10.08 -25.64 11.09
C ASP A 381 11.55 -26.00 10.79
N GLY A 382 12.23 -25.14 10.03
CA GLY A 382 13.64 -25.31 9.68
C GLY A 382 14.64 -25.36 10.85
N ILE A 383 14.20 -25.11 12.08
CA ILE A 383 15.01 -25.16 13.31
C ILE A 383 14.42 -26.19 14.32
N GLY A 384 13.31 -26.87 14.01
CA GLY A 384 12.70 -27.88 14.89
C GLY A 384 11.65 -27.36 15.87
N ARG A 385 11.11 -26.15 15.65
CA ARG A 385 10.03 -25.56 16.46
C ARG A 385 8.66 -26.02 15.95
N ASP A 386 7.68 -26.18 16.84
CA ASP A 386 6.31 -26.62 16.50
C ASP A 386 5.60 -25.62 15.57
N LEU A 387 5.23 -26.06 14.36
CA LEU A 387 4.56 -25.18 13.39
C LEU A 387 3.16 -24.75 13.82
N LEU A 388 2.40 -25.61 14.51
CA LEU A 388 1.06 -25.24 14.99
C LEU A 388 1.17 -24.12 16.04
N ALA A 389 2.11 -24.26 16.98
CA ALA A 389 2.38 -23.25 18.00
C ALA A 389 2.79 -21.92 17.36
N ARG A 390 3.73 -21.95 16.40
CA ARG A 390 4.21 -20.75 15.71
C ARG A 390 3.14 -20.10 14.85
N ILE A 391 2.34 -20.87 14.11
CA ILE A 391 1.26 -20.32 13.26
C ILE A 391 0.19 -19.66 14.12
N GLY A 392 -0.24 -20.29 15.22
CA GLY A 392 -1.27 -19.73 16.10
C GLY A 392 -0.80 -18.51 16.90
N SER A 393 0.39 -18.56 17.50
CA SER A 393 0.97 -17.40 18.18
C SER A 393 1.31 -16.27 17.20
N GLY A 394 1.75 -16.62 15.98
CA GLY A 394 1.97 -15.69 14.87
C GLY A 394 0.71 -14.98 14.42
N MET A 395 -0.44 -15.67 14.43
CA MET A 395 -1.73 -15.05 14.14
C MET A 395 -2.04 -13.92 15.13
N VAL A 396 -1.80 -14.17 16.43
CA VAL A 396 -2.09 -13.19 17.49
C VAL A 396 -1.18 -11.97 17.34
N SER A 397 0.13 -12.16 17.20
CA SER A 397 1.09 -11.05 17.10
C SER A 397 0.87 -10.21 15.84
N THR A 398 0.71 -10.85 14.68
CA THR A 398 0.47 -10.19 13.39
C THR A 398 -0.85 -9.42 13.41
N PHE A 399 -1.92 -10.00 13.97
CA PHE A 399 -3.23 -9.36 13.97
C PHE A 399 -3.33 -8.22 14.98
N GLN A 400 -2.74 -8.36 16.16
CA GLN A 400 -2.65 -7.27 17.14
C GLN A 400 -1.92 -6.06 16.56
N ALA A 401 -0.79 -6.28 15.89
CA ALA A 401 -0.05 -5.21 15.21
C ALA A 401 -0.89 -4.55 14.11
N GLY A 402 -1.61 -5.34 13.31
CA GLY A 402 -2.52 -4.84 12.27
C GLY A 402 -3.66 -3.98 12.82
N ILE A 403 -4.32 -4.43 13.89
CA ILE A 403 -5.40 -3.68 14.56
C ILE A 403 -4.86 -2.38 15.12
N LEU A 404 -3.74 -2.42 15.84
CA LEU A 404 -3.13 -1.25 16.44
C LEU A 404 -2.73 -0.22 15.38
N ALA A 405 -2.06 -0.66 14.30
CA ALA A 405 -1.69 0.21 13.19
C ALA A 405 -2.93 0.83 12.53
N THR A 406 -3.98 0.05 12.29
CA THR A 406 -5.24 0.53 11.70
C THR A 406 -5.93 1.56 12.59
N PHE A 407 -5.97 1.33 13.90
CA PHE A 407 -6.54 2.25 14.87
C PHE A 407 -5.77 3.57 14.90
N LEU A 408 -4.44 3.53 15.01
CA LEU A 408 -3.60 4.72 15.00
C LEU A 408 -3.70 5.50 13.68
N SER A 409 -3.75 4.80 12.53
CA SER A 409 -3.99 5.40 11.22
C SER A 409 -5.38 6.03 11.09
N LEU A 410 -6.40 5.48 11.74
CA LEU A 410 -7.74 6.08 11.76
C LEU A 410 -7.75 7.36 12.60
N VAL A 411 -7.14 7.35 13.79
CA VAL A 411 -7.06 8.54 14.66
C VAL A 411 -6.30 9.68 13.95
N THR A 412 -5.11 9.39 13.43
CA THR A 412 -4.32 10.37 12.65
C THR A 412 -5.06 10.80 11.38
N GLY A 413 -5.73 9.87 10.70
CA GLY A 413 -6.59 10.13 9.54
C GLY A 413 -7.71 11.13 9.84
N ILE A 414 -8.42 10.97 10.97
CA ILE A 414 -9.46 11.89 11.41
C ILE A 414 -8.86 13.27 11.71
N ILE A 415 -7.77 13.33 12.50
CA ILE A 415 -7.12 14.60 12.87
C ILE A 415 -6.69 15.37 11.62
N MET A 416 -6.05 14.70 10.66
CA MET A 416 -5.61 15.33 9.42
C MET A 416 -6.77 15.66 8.48
N GLY A 417 -7.80 14.82 8.44
CA GLY A 417 -9.01 14.99 7.63
C GLY A 417 -9.87 16.19 8.05
N PHE A 418 -9.91 16.54 9.34
CA PHE A 418 -10.59 17.76 9.79
C PHE A 418 -9.82 19.04 9.43
N ASN A 419 -8.52 18.94 9.16
CA ASN A 419 -7.59 20.05 8.89
C ASN A 419 -7.10 20.09 7.43
N THR A 420 -7.91 19.59 6.49
CA THR A 420 -7.48 19.30 5.11
C THR A 420 -6.91 20.45 4.30
N ARG A 421 -7.26 21.68 4.63
CA ARG A 421 -6.66 22.86 4.00
C ARG A 421 -5.13 22.87 4.14
N PHE A 422 -4.61 22.37 5.26
CA PHE A 422 -3.18 22.32 5.54
C PHE A 422 -2.56 20.95 5.23
N SER A 423 -3.33 19.87 5.40
CA SER A 423 -2.83 18.49 5.25
C SER A 423 -2.96 17.91 3.83
N GLN A 424 -3.53 18.62 2.85
CA GLN A 424 -3.76 18.07 1.51
C GLN A 424 -2.48 17.59 0.82
N GLY A 425 -1.41 18.40 0.85
CA GLY A 425 -0.10 18.01 0.32
C GLY A 425 0.52 16.86 1.10
N LEU A 426 0.38 16.84 2.43
CA LEU A 426 0.86 15.74 3.27
C LEU A 426 0.16 14.44 2.91
N ILE A 427 -1.16 14.46 2.70
CA ILE A 427 -1.95 13.30 2.28
C ILE A 427 -1.45 12.76 0.94
N GLU A 428 -1.18 13.63 -0.03
CA GLU A 428 -0.76 13.21 -1.37
C GLU A 428 0.68 12.67 -1.39
N ILE A 429 1.60 13.34 -0.70
CA ILE A 429 2.99 12.89 -0.59
C ILE A 429 3.08 11.58 0.18
N THR A 430 2.37 11.45 1.29
CA THR A 430 2.35 10.23 2.09
C THR A 430 1.85 9.04 1.27
N LYS A 431 0.82 9.22 0.44
CA LYS A 431 0.36 8.16 -0.49
C LYS A 431 1.44 7.73 -1.47
N GLY A 432 2.34 8.64 -1.84
CA GLY A 432 3.42 8.40 -2.77
C GLY A 432 4.66 7.73 -2.17
N ILE A 433 4.73 7.57 -0.84
CA ILE A 433 5.84 6.89 -0.17
C ILE A 433 5.51 5.40 -0.05
N PRO A 434 6.25 4.50 -0.73
CA PRO A 434 6.16 3.07 -0.48
C PRO A 434 6.38 2.74 0.99
N TYR A 435 5.52 1.88 1.54
CA TYR A 435 5.62 1.47 2.94
C TYR A 435 6.95 0.78 3.27
N ILE A 436 7.57 0.08 2.30
CA ILE A 436 8.91 -0.53 2.44
C ILE A 436 9.99 0.53 2.66
N ILE A 437 9.91 1.64 1.91
CA ILE A 437 10.86 2.75 2.02
C ILE A 437 10.64 3.48 3.36
N ALA A 438 9.39 3.74 3.74
CA ALA A 438 9.08 4.28 5.07
C ALA A 438 9.60 3.35 6.18
N GLY A 439 9.42 2.03 6.02
CA GLY A 439 9.94 0.99 6.92
C GLY A 439 11.44 1.11 7.13
N LEU A 440 12.18 1.26 6.04
CA LEU A 440 13.62 1.36 6.08
C LEU A 440 14.11 2.68 6.70
N LEU A 441 13.47 3.81 6.37
CA LEU A 441 13.80 5.10 6.98
C LEU A 441 13.58 5.08 8.50
N VAL A 442 12.42 4.58 8.94
CA VAL A 442 12.11 4.46 10.38
C VAL A 442 13.03 3.47 11.06
N ALA A 443 13.32 2.33 10.43
CA ALA A 443 14.26 1.34 10.96
C ALA A 443 15.68 1.89 11.07
N GLY A 444 16.10 2.78 10.17
CA GLY A 444 17.38 3.47 10.29
C GLY A 444 17.43 4.47 11.45
N LEU A 445 16.30 5.09 11.82
CA LEU A 445 16.22 6.02 12.95
C LEU A 445 16.06 5.32 14.31
N THR A 446 15.28 4.23 14.36
CA THR A 446 14.82 3.59 15.61
C THR A 446 15.35 2.17 15.81
N GLY A 447 16.13 1.67 14.85
CA GLY A 447 16.58 0.29 14.76
C GLY A 447 15.55 -0.64 14.11
N MET A 448 16.02 -1.80 13.66
CA MET A 448 15.18 -2.86 13.05
C MET A 448 14.48 -3.67 14.16
N ASN A 449 13.20 -3.41 14.40
CA ASN A 449 12.37 -4.07 15.42
C ASN A 449 10.87 -4.01 15.03
N PRO A 450 9.98 -4.77 15.71
CA PRO A 450 8.54 -4.75 15.38
C PRO A 450 7.89 -3.36 15.46
N ASN A 451 8.34 -2.53 16.40
CA ASN A 451 7.77 -1.20 16.62
C ASN A 451 8.13 -0.25 15.46
N SER A 452 9.32 -0.38 14.87
CA SER A 452 9.73 0.44 13.73
C SER A 452 8.90 0.13 12.48
N ALA A 453 8.59 -1.15 12.24
CA ALA A 453 7.63 -1.53 11.20
C ALA A 453 6.23 -0.95 11.47
N LEU A 454 5.74 -1.02 12.71
CA LEU A 454 4.43 -0.44 13.08
C LEU A 454 4.39 1.07 12.84
N ILE A 455 5.40 1.81 13.30
CA ILE A 455 5.51 3.26 13.12
C ILE A 455 5.53 3.59 11.62
N ALA A 456 6.31 2.88 10.81
CA ALA A 456 6.37 3.09 9.38
C ALA A 456 5.02 2.87 8.67
N ILE A 457 4.31 1.80 9.03
CA ILE A 457 2.98 1.53 8.47
C ILE A 457 1.99 2.61 8.89
N VAL A 458 2.01 3.04 10.16
CA VAL A 458 1.15 4.12 10.64
C VAL A 458 1.43 5.41 9.89
N LEU A 459 2.70 5.77 9.67
CA LEU A 459 3.14 6.98 8.96
C LEU A 459 2.62 7.08 7.53
N VAL A 460 2.37 5.94 6.86
CA VAL A 460 1.91 5.91 5.47
C VAL A 460 0.41 5.64 5.36
N SER A 461 -0.16 4.83 6.26
CA SER A 461 -1.51 4.27 6.10
C SER A 461 -2.65 5.20 6.49
N TRP A 462 -2.36 6.32 7.18
CA TRP A 462 -3.37 7.30 7.58
C TRP A 462 -3.90 8.15 6.41
N ALA A 463 -3.09 8.39 5.39
CA ALA A 463 -3.40 9.35 4.34
C ALA A 463 -4.67 9.02 3.53
N PRO A 464 -4.95 7.75 3.15
CA PRO A 464 -6.22 7.39 2.52
C PRO A 464 -7.44 7.60 3.43
N LEU A 465 -7.29 7.39 4.75
CA LEU A 465 -8.36 7.65 5.72
C LEU A 465 -8.60 9.16 5.90
N ALA A 466 -7.53 9.96 5.93
CA ALA A 466 -7.64 11.43 5.95
C ALA A 466 -8.30 11.99 4.69
N ALA A 467 -7.96 11.46 3.52
CA ALA A 467 -8.61 11.86 2.27
C ALA A 467 -10.12 11.57 2.28
N HIS A 468 -10.51 10.38 2.77
CA HIS A 468 -11.92 10.01 2.91
C HIS A 468 -12.63 10.87 3.97
N CYS A 469 -11.96 11.16 5.09
CA CYS A 469 -12.48 12.03 6.13
C CYS A 469 -12.73 13.44 5.56
N SER A 470 -11.78 13.96 4.77
CA SER A 470 -11.95 15.24 4.08
C SER A 470 -13.20 15.29 3.21
N SER A 471 -13.42 14.26 2.39
CA SER A 471 -14.56 14.25 1.47
C SER A 471 -15.87 14.22 2.23
N LEU A 472 -15.95 13.39 3.28
CA LEU A 472 -17.13 13.30 4.13
C LEU A 472 -17.41 14.59 4.90
N ILE A 473 -16.39 15.33 5.30
CA ILE A 473 -16.57 16.63 5.99
C ILE A 473 -17.11 17.69 5.03
N VAL A 474 -16.62 17.71 3.79
CA VAL A 474 -17.15 18.63 2.76
C VAL A 474 -18.63 18.32 2.51
N GLU A 475 -18.97 17.04 2.40
CA GLU A 475 -20.34 16.58 2.23
C GLU A 475 -21.22 16.92 3.45
N ALA A 476 -20.73 16.64 4.66
CA ALA A 476 -21.42 16.92 5.92
C ALA A 476 -21.71 18.41 6.09
N LYS A 477 -20.75 19.28 5.74
CA LYS A 477 -20.90 20.74 5.83
C LYS A 477 -21.89 21.31 4.82
N ALA A 478 -22.05 20.66 3.66
CA ALA A 478 -23.00 21.07 2.63
C ALA A 478 -24.45 20.75 3.00
N GLN A 479 -24.70 20.01 4.08
CA GLN A 479 -26.03 19.63 4.49
C GLN A 479 -26.83 20.85 5.00
N PRO A 480 -28.15 20.94 4.72
CA PRO A 480 -28.96 22.08 5.15
C PRO A 480 -28.92 22.29 6.67
N TYR A 481 -28.96 21.21 7.45
CA TYR A 481 -28.96 21.28 8.92
C TYR A 481 -27.64 21.84 9.50
N THR A 482 -26.49 21.64 8.84
CA THR A 482 -25.22 22.23 9.31
C THR A 482 -25.13 23.72 9.02
N HIS A 483 -25.76 24.18 7.94
CA HIS A 483 -25.85 25.61 7.61
C HIS A 483 -26.84 26.37 8.49
N LEU A 484 -27.91 25.72 8.94
CA LEU A 484 -28.93 26.32 9.80
C LEU A 484 -28.53 26.34 11.28
N ALA A 485 -27.74 25.38 11.76
CA ALA A 485 -27.39 25.27 13.18
C ALA A 485 -26.79 26.54 13.83
N PRO A 486 -25.91 27.32 13.16
CA PRO A 486 -25.42 28.60 13.70
C PRO A 486 -26.51 29.65 13.92
N LEU A 487 -27.58 29.65 13.10
CA LEU A 487 -28.70 30.59 13.24
C LEU A 487 -29.48 30.37 14.54
N TRP A 488 -29.44 29.15 15.07
CA TRP A 488 -30.02 28.79 16.37
C TRP A 488 -29.04 28.95 17.54
N GLY A 489 -27.92 29.66 17.37
CA GLY A 489 -26.93 29.88 18.42
C GLY A 489 -26.09 28.66 18.76
N THR A 490 -26.05 27.64 17.90
CA THR A 490 -25.24 26.43 18.14
C THR A 490 -23.76 26.77 17.99
N SER A 491 -22.97 26.49 19.02
CA SER A 491 -21.52 26.72 18.98
C SER A 491 -20.81 25.79 17.99
N LYS A 492 -19.67 26.22 17.45
CA LYS A 492 -18.85 25.42 16.51
C LYS A 492 -18.49 24.04 17.07
N LEU A 493 -18.22 23.94 18.38
CA LEU A 493 -17.91 22.69 19.06
C LEU A 493 -19.11 21.74 19.10
N ARG A 494 -20.33 22.26 19.33
CA ARG A 494 -21.56 21.47 19.28
C ARG A 494 -21.86 20.99 17.86
N ILE A 495 -21.67 21.85 16.86
CA ILE A 495 -21.79 21.47 15.43
C ILE A 495 -20.81 20.33 15.12
N PHE A 496 -19.55 20.45 15.54
CA PHE A 496 -18.56 19.39 15.36
C PHE A 496 -18.97 18.08 16.03
N ARG A 497 -19.28 18.10 17.34
CA ARG A 497 -19.51 16.88 18.13
C ARG A 497 -20.81 16.15 17.78
N PHE A 498 -21.88 16.89 17.49
CA PHE A 498 -23.21 16.30 17.33
C PHE A 498 -23.67 16.20 15.88
N TYR A 499 -23.08 16.96 14.94
CA TYR A 499 -23.51 16.96 13.55
C TYR A 499 -22.43 16.43 12.60
N LEU A 500 -21.17 16.86 12.74
CA LEU A 500 -20.10 16.44 11.84
C LEU A 500 -19.50 15.07 12.23
N LEU A 501 -19.10 14.89 13.49
CA LEU A 501 -18.45 13.67 13.93
C LEU A 501 -19.34 12.42 13.77
N PRO A 502 -20.64 12.44 14.17
CA PRO A 502 -21.51 11.28 14.01
C PRO A 502 -21.83 10.97 12.54
N TYR A 503 -21.74 11.96 11.65
CA TYR A 503 -21.89 11.78 10.21
C TYR A 503 -20.66 11.08 9.60
N VAL A 504 -19.47 11.52 9.99
CA VAL A 504 -18.20 11.14 9.37
C VAL A 504 -17.66 9.81 9.93
N LEU A 505 -17.90 9.53 11.22
CA LEU A 505 -17.29 8.39 11.92
C LEU A 505 -17.73 7.01 11.37
N PRO A 506 -19.03 6.73 11.11
CA PRO A 506 -19.45 5.41 10.64
C PRO A 506 -18.85 5.00 9.26
N PRO A 507 -18.88 5.84 8.21
CA PRO A 507 -18.18 5.54 6.95
C PRO A 507 -16.68 5.35 7.12
N LEU A 508 -16.03 6.14 7.99
CA LEU A 508 -14.60 6.03 8.23
C LEU A 508 -14.22 4.75 8.96
N LEU A 509 -14.98 4.34 9.97
CA LEU A 509 -14.78 3.08 10.66
C LEU A 509 -14.87 1.91 9.67
N ARG A 510 -15.86 1.93 8.78
CA ARG A 510 -15.97 0.92 7.72
C ARG A 510 -14.74 0.92 6.80
N HIS A 511 -14.27 2.08 6.36
CA HIS A 511 -13.07 2.18 5.53
C HIS A 511 -11.82 1.68 6.28
N ALA A 512 -11.68 2.00 7.56
CA ALA A 512 -10.57 1.49 8.38
C ALA A 512 -10.60 -0.04 8.51
N MET A 513 -11.78 -0.63 8.78
CA MET A 513 -11.92 -2.09 8.84
C MET A 513 -11.58 -2.76 7.50
N LEU A 514 -12.02 -2.20 6.37
CA LEU A 514 -11.67 -2.71 5.04
C LEU A 514 -10.18 -2.55 4.71
N ARG A 515 -9.46 -1.65 5.39
CA ARG A 515 -8.00 -1.48 5.25
C ARG A 515 -7.20 -2.39 6.18
N LEU A 516 -7.80 -2.92 7.25
CA LEU A 516 -7.11 -3.78 8.22
C LEU A 516 -6.37 -4.95 7.55
N PRO A 517 -6.94 -5.69 6.57
CA PRO A 517 -6.20 -6.73 5.85
C PRO A 517 -4.97 -6.16 5.16
N VAL A 518 -5.12 -5.12 4.34
CA VAL A 518 -4.02 -4.52 3.57
C VAL A 518 -2.90 -4.00 4.50
N ILE A 519 -3.25 -3.34 5.60
CA ILE A 519 -2.30 -2.85 6.61
C ILE A 519 -1.54 -4.03 7.25
N THR A 520 -2.24 -5.12 7.55
CA THR A 520 -1.64 -6.35 8.09
C THR A 520 -0.69 -6.99 7.07
N LEU A 521 -1.08 -7.08 5.80
CA LEU A 521 -0.20 -7.58 4.73
C LEU A 521 1.05 -6.71 4.59
N SER A 522 0.93 -5.38 4.68
CA SER A 522 2.08 -4.48 4.64
C SER A 522 3.03 -4.69 5.82
N LEU A 523 2.51 -4.90 7.05
CA LEU A 523 3.34 -5.25 8.21
C LEU A 523 4.10 -6.56 8.00
N THR A 524 3.40 -7.60 7.54
CA THR A 524 4.03 -8.90 7.26
C THR A 524 5.08 -8.78 6.16
N SER A 525 4.86 -7.92 5.15
CA SER A 525 5.84 -7.67 4.10
C SER A 525 7.09 -6.97 4.62
N LEU A 526 6.97 -6.05 5.59
CA LEU A 526 8.12 -5.45 6.24
C LEU A 526 8.91 -6.49 7.04
N SER A 527 8.24 -7.34 7.82
CA SER A 527 8.89 -8.45 8.53
C SER A 527 9.56 -9.44 7.58
N PHE A 528 8.91 -9.76 6.45
CA PHE A 528 9.45 -10.66 5.42
C PHE A 528 10.77 -10.16 4.83
N ILE A 529 10.90 -8.84 4.62
CA ILE A 529 12.12 -8.20 4.10
C ILE A 529 13.15 -7.93 5.23
N GLY A 530 12.82 -8.30 6.47
CA GLY A 530 13.69 -8.14 7.66
C GLY A 530 13.63 -6.75 8.30
N LEU A 531 12.66 -5.91 7.94
CA LEU A 531 12.46 -4.56 8.50
C LEU A 531 11.50 -4.54 9.70
N GLY A 532 10.98 -5.71 10.11
CA GLY A 532 10.01 -5.84 11.20
C GLY A 532 10.45 -6.79 12.31
N ALA A 533 9.64 -7.81 12.55
CA ALA A 533 9.93 -8.81 13.58
C ALA A 533 11.23 -9.57 13.29
N LYS A 534 11.93 -9.97 14.35
CA LYS A 534 13.19 -10.72 14.28
C LYS A 534 13.06 -12.11 14.92
N PRO A 535 13.84 -13.11 14.47
CA PRO A 535 13.88 -14.42 15.12
C PRO A 535 14.23 -14.27 16.62
N PRO A 536 13.59 -15.05 17.52
CA PRO A 536 12.72 -16.19 17.27
C PRO A 536 11.21 -15.86 17.24
N ALA A 537 10.80 -14.59 17.08
CA ALA A 537 9.40 -14.19 17.18
C ALA A 537 8.47 -14.98 16.23
N PRO A 538 7.30 -15.44 16.69
CA PRO A 538 6.26 -16.00 15.83
C PRO A 538 5.49 -14.83 15.23
N GLU A 539 5.78 -14.45 13.99
CA GLU A 539 5.07 -13.43 13.21
C GLU A 539 4.98 -13.95 11.78
N TRP A 540 3.82 -13.87 11.15
CA TRP A 540 3.57 -14.57 9.88
C TRP A 540 4.50 -14.14 8.74
N GLY A 541 4.81 -12.84 8.62
CA GLY A 541 5.74 -12.36 7.60
C GLY A 541 7.16 -12.92 7.78
N LEU A 542 7.66 -12.91 9.01
CA LEU A 542 8.95 -13.50 9.35
C LEU A 542 8.96 -15.02 9.14
N MET A 543 7.90 -15.72 9.54
CA MET A 543 7.77 -17.17 9.37
C MET A 543 7.79 -17.58 7.90
N ILE A 544 7.13 -16.82 7.02
CA ILE A 544 7.19 -17.03 5.58
C ILE A 544 8.64 -16.88 5.10
N ALA A 545 9.35 -15.82 5.51
CA ALA A 545 10.75 -15.59 5.11
C ALA A 545 11.70 -16.70 5.57
N GLU A 546 11.59 -17.15 6.82
CA GLU A 546 12.45 -18.21 7.39
C GLU A 546 12.24 -19.56 6.70
N ASN A 547 11.01 -19.86 6.26
CA ASN A 547 10.65 -21.17 5.73
C ASN A 547 10.59 -21.24 4.20
N LEU A 548 10.64 -20.10 3.50
CA LEU A 548 10.60 -20.04 2.05
C LEU A 548 11.69 -20.89 1.36
N PRO A 549 12.96 -20.92 1.84
CA PRO A 549 13.98 -21.80 1.26
C PRO A 549 13.67 -23.31 1.37
N TYR A 550 12.75 -23.70 2.25
CA TYR A 550 12.37 -25.09 2.51
C TYR A 550 10.97 -25.43 1.99
N ILE A 551 10.36 -24.56 1.18
CA ILE A 551 8.97 -24.69 0.74
C ILE A 551 8.68 -26.03 0.03
N GLU A 552 9.66 -26.61 -0.67
CA GLU A 552 9.50 -27.91 -1.33
C GLU A 552 9.40 -29.08 -0.35
N ARG A 553 10.10 -28.99 0.80
CA ARG A 553 10.15 -30.05 1.80
C ARG A 553 9.06 -29.90 2.84
N ALA A 554 8.81 -28.67 3.29
CA ALA A 554 7.82 -28.37 4.33
C ALA A 554 6.90 -27.23 3.85
N PRO A 555 6.02 -27.48 2.85
CA PRO A 555 5.15 -26.45 2.28
C PRO A 555 4.21 -25.83 3.31
N ILE A 556 3.79 -26.61 4.32
CA ILE A 556 2.89 -26.17 5.39
C ILE A 556 3.45 -24.98 6.17
N ALA A 557 4.78 -24.94 6.38
CA ALA A 557 5.43 -23.87 7.12
C ALA A 557 5.28 -22.49 6.46
N VAL A 558 5.13 -22.46 5.13
CA VAL A 558 4.91 -21.25 4.34
C VAL A 558 3.43 -21.04 4.05
N MET A 559 2.72 -22.10 3.64
CA MET A 559 1.31 -22.04 3.26
C MET A 559 0.37 -21.76 4.44
N GLY A 560 0.70 -22.22 5.65
CA GLY A 560 -0.11 -21.99 6.85
C GLY A 560 -0.34 -20.49 7.14
N PRO A 561 0.73 -19.69 7.33
CA PRO A 561 0.63 -18.24 7.46
C PRO A 561 -0.10 -17.56 6.29
N ILE A 562 0.15 -17.98 5.05
CA ILE A 562 -0.50 -17.41 3.86
C ILE A 562 -2.01 -17.66 3.89
N VAL A 563 -2.44 -18.90 4.15
CA VAL A 563 -3.86 -19.25 4.26
C VAL A 563 -4.50 -18.47 5.41
N GLY A 564 -3.81 -18.31 6.53
CA GLY A 564 -4.24 -17.46 7.64
C GLY A 564 -4.52 -16.01 7.21
N LEU A 565 -3.60 -15.39 6.46
CA LEU A 565 -3.76 -14.05 5.91
C LEU A 565 -4.95 -13.93 4.95
N ILE A 566 -5.10 -14.90 4.04
CA ILE A 566 -6.22 -14.94 3.08
C ILE A 566 -7.56 -15.08 3.80
N LEU A 567 -7.66 -16.02 4.74
CA LEU A 567 -8.87 -16.27 5.51
C LEU A 567 -9.28 -15.04 6.31
N LEU A 568 -8.33 -14.41 6.99
CA LEU A 568 -8.56 -13.19 7.74
C LEU A 568 -9.05 -12.05 6.82
N GLY A 569 -8.34 -11.81 5.71
CA GLY A 569 -8.71 -10.78 4.74
C GLY A 569 -10.09 -11.03 4.12
N ALA A 570 -10.41 -12.29 3.82
CA ALA A 570 -11.70 -12.69 3.30
C ALA A 570 -12.83 -12.49 4.32
N ALA A 571 -12.65 -12.91 5.56
CA ALA A 571 -13.64 -12.78 6.61
C ALA A 571 -13.98 -11.31 6.90
N ILE A 572 -12.95 -10.45 7.02
CA ILE A 572 -13.15 -9.01 7.21
C ILE A 572 -13.87 -8.40 6.01
N ASN A 573 -13.41 -8.67 4.79
CA ASN A 573 -14.08 -8.14 3.60
C ASN A 573 -15.55 -8.57 3.56
N MET A 574 -15.84 -9.87 3.73
CA MET A 574 -17.21 -10.40 3.72
C MET A 574 -18.13 -9.71 4.73
N MET A 575 -17.65 -9.37 5.92
CA MET A 575 -18.46 -8.66 6.93
C MET A 575 -18.89 -7.26 6.51
N PHE A 576 -18.13 -6.60 5.62
CA PHE A 576 -18.28 -5.18 5.27
C PHE A 576 -18.52 -4.94 3.77
N ASP A 577 -18.85 -5.97 3.00
CA ASP A 577 -18.93 -5.95 1.52
C ASP A 577 -20.30 -5.55 0.92
N ASP A 578 -21.11 -4.74 1.63
CA ASP A 578 -22.49 -4.36 1.20
C ASP A 578 -22.75 -2.87 1.06
#